data_AF-A0A1W5KKG4-F1
#
_entry.id   AF-A0A1W5KKG4-F1
#
_cell.length_a   1.000
_cell.length_b   1.000
_cell.length_c   1.000
_cell.angle_alpha   90.00
_cell.angle_beta   90.00
_cell.angle_gamma   90.00
#
_symmetry.space_group_name_H-M   'P 1'
#
loop_
_entity.id
_entity.type
_entity.pdbx_description
1 polymer ?
#
loop_
_entity_poly.entity_id
_entity_poly.type
_entity_poly.pdbx_seq_one_letter_code
_entity_poly.pdbx_strand_id
1 'polypeptide(L)'
;LACTDKGECCHSQCLGSCTEPNNDMACSACLHYYHEGRCVPDCPRDTYKFEGWRCITMDLCSQVHLPGDTHFVIHGGECMPDCPSGFTRNETNRMLCNACNGPCDKPCTSPVIDSVDAAQSLKDCTVIEGNLDINIRRGNNIASELESFMGLIQKVTGYVKIRHSHALGSLSFLKSLRYINGQELIDNMYAFSAINNQHLQHLWDWNQHNLTIGNGRLFFRLNPKLCMSEIHKMWEKTGITVRPEEGDFRNNGERASCESHILKFKSNITTSHTIKLSWERYRPPNYSDLISF
;
A
#
# COMPACT_ATOMS: atom_id res chain seq x y z
N LEU A 1 -47.52 4.09 -9.79
CA LEU A 1 -48.62 5.06 -9.60
C LEU A 1 -49.23 4.78 -8.23
N ALA A 2 -49.28 5.79 -7.36
CA ALA A 2 -49.95 5.72 -6.06
C ALA A 2 -51.31 6.43 -6.17
N CYS A 3 -52.33 5.91 -5.49
CA CYS A 3 -53.67 6.49 -5.46
C CYS A 3 -54.27 6.46 -4.04
N THR A 4 -55.26 7.32 -3.82
CA THR A 4 -56.11 7.29 -2.62
C THR A 4 -57.11 6.12 -2.71
N ASP A 5 -57.79 5.81 -1.61
CA ASP A 5 -58.86 4.79 -1.57
C ASP A 5 -60.02 5.07 -2.54
N LYS A 6 -60.17 6.34 -2.97
CA LYS A 6 -61.17 6.78 -3.94
C LYS A 6 -60.69 6.70 -5.39
N GLY A 7 -59.47 6.23 -5.63
CA GLY A 7 -58.87 6.11 -6.96
C GLY A 7 -58.27 7.40 -7.52
N GLU A 8 -58.10 8.45 -6.70
CA GLU A 8 -57.49 9.70 -7.13
C GLU A 8 -55.96 9.60 -7.08
N CYS A 9 -55.27 10.16 -8.08
CA CYS A 9 -53.81 10.09 -8.15
C CYS A 9 -53.13 10.88 -7.02
N CYS A 10 -52.16 10.25 -6.36
CA CYS A 10 -51.28 10.91 -5.42
C CYS A 10 -50.26 11.81 -6.13
N HIS A 11 -49.55 12.63 -5.36
CA HIS A 11 -48.44 13.43 -5.89
C HIS A 11 -47.37 12.52 -6.53
N SER A 12 -46.66 13.04 -7.53
CA SER A 12 -45.65 12.28 -8.29
C SER A 12 -44.49 11.75 -7.42
N GLN A 13 -44.28 12.35 -6.24
CA GLN A 13 -43.26 11.94 -5.27
C GLN A 13 -43.78 11.01 -4.17
N CYS A 14 -45.07 10.63 -4.19
CA CYS A 14 -45.61 9.65 -3.24
C CYS A 14 -45.36 8.21 -3.71
N LEU A 15 -45.14 7.31 -2.76
CA LEU A 15 -45.03 5.87 -2.98
C LEU A 15 -46.11 5.13 -2.18
N GLY A 16 -46.81 4.20 -2.82
CA GLY A 16 -47.88 3.41 -2.21
C GLY A 16 -49.23 4.12 -2.18
N SER A 17 -49.44 5.03 -1.23
CA SER A 17 -50.72 5.72 -0.98
C SER A 17 -50.52 7.15 -0.47
N CYS A 18 -51.60 7.92 -0.37
CA CYS A 18 -51.64 9.28 0.18
C CYS A 18 -52.99 9.57 0.85
N THR A 19 -53.01 10.47 1.83
CA THR A 19 -54.23 10.94 2.50
C THR A 19 -54.97 12.00 1.70
N GLU A 20 -54.25 12.78 0.90
CA GLU A 20 -54.81 13.80 0.00
C GLU A 20 -54.24 13.66 -1.41
N PRO A 21 -55.09 13.79 -2.46
CA PRO A 21 -54.65 13.69 -3.84
C PRO A 21 -53.71 14.84 -4.22
N ASN A 22 -52.69 14.54 -5.03
CA ASN A 22 -51.71 15.50 -5.54
C ASN A 22 -51.00 16.42 -4.52
N ASN A 23 -50.88 16.01 -3.25
CA ASN A 23 -50.17 16.76 -2.20
C ASN A 23 -48.90 16.01 -1.74
N ASP A 24 -47.75 16.66 -1.79
CA ASP A 24 -46.44 16.09 -1.44
C ASP A 24 -46.18 15.97 0.07
N MET A 25 -47.04 16.57 0.90
CA MET A 25 -47.04 16.44 2.36
C MET A 25 -47.97 15.34 2.87
N ALA A 26 -48.84 14.83 2.00
CA ALA A 26 -49.89 13.89 2.33
C ALA A 26 -49.55 12.44 1.93
N CYS A 27 -48.31 12.17 1.55
CA CYS A 27 -47.87 10.85 1.14
C CYS A 27 -47.71 9.90 2.34
N SER A 28 -48.10 8.63 2.20
CA SER A 28 -47.83 7.60 3.21
C SER A 28 -46.34 7.21 3.25
N ALA A 29 -45.65 7.27 2.11
CA ALA A 29 -44.22 7.12 1.97
C ALA A 29 -43.71 7.95 0.78
N CYS A 30 -42.44 8.34 0.81
CA CYS A 30 -41.82 9.08 -0.27
C CYS A 30 -41.18 8.14 -1.29
N LEU A 31 -41.29 8.48 -2.58
CA LEU A 31 -40.65 7.76 -3.66
C LEU A 31 -39.12 7.94 -3.66
N HIS A 32 -38.65 9.16 -3.40
CA HIS A 32 -37.24 9.50 -3.34
C HIS A 32 -36.83 9.86 -1.91
N TYR A 33 -36.94 11.13 -1.51
CA TYR A 33 -36.47 11.58 -0.20
C TYR A 33 -37.56 12.29 0.60
N TYR A 34 -37.49 12.12 1.91
CA TYR A 34 -38.27 12.85 2.88
C TYR A 34 -37.47 14.01 3.47
N HIS A 35 -38.07 15.21 3.52
CA HIS A 35 -37.49 16.37 4.19
C HIS A 35 -38.59 17.28 4.76
N GLU A 36 -38.53 17.58 6.06
CA GLU A 36 -39.44 18.51 6.75
C GLU A 36 -40.94 18.30 6.46
N GLY A 37 -41.39 17.04 6.46
CA GLY A 37 -42.79 16.71 6.20
C GLY A 37 -43.19 16.62 4.72
N ARG A 38 -42.24 16.78 3.78
CA ARG A 38 -42.49 16.76 2.33
C ARG A 38 -41.72 15.63 1.64
N CYS A 39 -42.32 15.06 0.60
CA CYS A 39 -41.63 14.17 -0.33
C CYS A 39 -41.02 14.95 -1.50
N VAL A 40 -39.69 14.94 -1.59
CA VAL A 40 -38.91 15.70 -2.57
C VAL A 40 -38.13 14.77 -3.50
N PRO A 41 -37.95 15.15 -4.78
CA PRO A 41 -37.18 14.34 -5.73
C PRO A 41 -35.67 14.34 -5.45
N ASP A 42 -35.13 15.42 -4.88
CA ASP A 42 -33.74 15.55 -4.47
C ASP A 42 -33.63 16.40 -3.21
N CYS A 43 -32.52 16.26 -2.49
CA CYS A 43 -32.32 16.98 -1.24
C CYS A 43 -32.13 18.49 -1.48
N PRO A 44 -32.85 19.37 -0.74
CA PRO A 44 -32.67 20.81 -0.83
C PRO A 44 -31.24 21.26 -0.54
N ARG A 45 -30.93 22.52 -0.89
CA ARG A 45 -29.63 23.14 -0.55
C ARG A 45 -29.38 23.05 0.95
N ASP A 46 -28.10 22.86 1.30
CA ASP A 46 -27.62 22.72 2.68
C ASP A 46 -28.13 21.45 3.42
N THR A 47 -28.65 20.47 2.67
CA THR A 47 -29.04 19.16 3.18
C THR A 47 -28.39 18.03 2.37
N TYR A 48 -28.30 16.85 2.98
CA TYR A 48 -27.58 15.69 2.44
C TYR A 48 -28.45 14.45 2.49
N LYS A 49 -28.32 13.61 1.46
CA LYS A 49 -28.95 12.29 1.38
C LYS A 49 -28.44 11.41 2.51
N PHE A 50 -29.33 10.66 3.16
CA PHE A 50 -28.97 9.78 4.25
C PHE A 50 -29.83 8.51 4.23
N GLU A 51 -29.18 7.34 4.29
CA GLU A 51 -29.81 6.01 4.26
C GLU A 51 -30.71 5.77 3.03
N GLY A 52 -30.56 6.58 1.98
CA GLY A 52 -31.32 6.48 0.74
C GLY A 52 -32.79 6.92 0.79
N TRP A 53 -33.28 7.50 1.89
CA TRP A 53 -34.71 7.85 2.02
C TRP A 53 -35.02 9.23 2.64
N ARG A 54 -34.05 9.92 3.25
CA ARG A 54 -34.28 11.25 3.84
C ARG A 54 -33.13 12.21 3.62
N CYS A 55 -33.42 13.49 3.80
CA CYS A 55 -32.45 14.57 3.78
C CYS A 55 -32.18 15.08 5.20
N ILE A 56 -30.91 15.19 5.57
CA ILE A 56 -30.47 15.66 6.88
C ILE A 56 -29.50 16.85 6.76
N THR A 57 -29.36 17.63 7.82
CA THR A 57 -28.38 18.72 7.88
C THR A 57 -26.97 18.20 8.18
N MET A 58 -25.96 19.03 7.94
CA MET A 58 -24.56 18.74 8.31
C MET A 58 -24.43 18.44 9.81
N ASP A 59 -25.11 19.22 10.65
CA ASP A 59 -25.08 19.05 12.11
C ASP A 59 -25.62 17.69 12.52
N LEU A 60 -26.74 17.27 11.93
CA LEU A 60 -27.31 15.96 12.23
C LEU A 60 -26.37 14.84 11.76
N CYS A 61 -25.79 14.95 10.56
CA CYS A 61 -24.80 13.98 10.05
C CYS A 61 -23.62 13.79 11.03
N SER A 62 -23.15 14.86 11.67
CA SER A 62 -22.05 14.82 12.66
C SER A 62 -22.40 14.19 14.01
N GLN A 63 -23.68 13.92 14.26
CA GLN A 63 -24.20 13.39 15.52
C GLN A 63 -24.78 11.98 15.37
N VAL A 64 -25.02 11.50 14.14
CA VAL A 64 -25.58 10.16 13.89
C VAL A 64 -24.48 9.10 14.03
N HIS A 65 -23.93 8.92 15.23
CA HIS A 65 -22.92 7.90 15.52
C HIS A 65 -23.33 7.09 16.75
N LEU A 66 -23.00 5.80 16.75
CA LEU A 66 -23.04 4.99 17.97
C LEU A 66 -21.87 5.40 18.88
N PRO A 67 -21.98 5.26 20.20
CA PRO A 67 -20.87 5.49 21.11
C PRO A 67 -19.69 4.56 20.76
N GLY A 68 -18.60 5.13 20.24
CA GLY A 68 -17.39 4.39 19.83
C GLY A 68 -17.16 4.29 18.31
N ASP A 69 -18.08 4.79 17.48
CA ASP A 69 -17.92 4.79 16.01
C ASP A 69 -17.21 6.03 15.47
N THR A 70 -16.62 5.88 14.28
CA THR A 70 -16.06 6.97 13.49
C THR A 70 -17.16 7.91 13.00
N HIS A 71 -16.88 9.22 13.01
CA HIS A 71 -17.85 10.20 12.53
C HIS A 71 -18.20 9.98 11.06
N PHE A 72 -19.47 9.97 10.67
CA PHE A 72 -19.91 9.96 9.27
C PHE A 72 -19.27 11.12 8.51
N VAL A 73 -19.19 10.97 7.19
CA VAL A 73 -18.60 11.93 6.27
C VAL A 73 -19.62 12.35 5.23
N ILE A 74 -19.39 13.50 4.63
CA ILE A 74 -20.17 14.07 3.55
C ILE A 74 -19.35 14.00 2.26
N HIS A 75 -19.92 13.34 1.26
CA HIS A 75 -19.34 13.26 -0.07
C HIS A 75 -20.44 13.19 -1.13
N GLY A 76 -20.29 13.94 -2.24
CA GLY A 76 -21.24 13.88 -3.36
C GLY A 76 -22.70 14.27 -3.02
N GLY A 77 -22.94 15.02 -1.93
CA GLY A 77 -24.28 15.36 -1.47
C GLY A 77 -24.93 14.29 -0.58
N GLU A 78 -24.17 13.31 -0.11
CA GLU A 78 -24.61 12.22 0.75
C GLU A 78 -23.82 12.19 2.06
N CYS A 79 -24.50 11.86 3.16
CA CYS A 79 -23.90 11.57 4.46
C CYS A 79 -23.74 10.05 4.60
N MET A 80 -22.50 9.58 4.70
CA MET A 80 -22.14 8.17 4.63
C MET A 80 -21.15 7.77 5.75
N PRO A 81 -21.03 6.49 6.11
CA PRO A 81 -20.17 6.07 7.24
C PRO A 81 -18.68 6.38 7.05
N ASP A 82 -18.17 6.25 5.83
CA ASP A 82 -16.76 6.53 5.51
C ASP A 82 -16.56 6.99 4.07
N CYS A 83 -15.41 7.57 3.77
CA CYS A 83 -15.11 8.08 2.42
C CYS A 83 -15.08 6.93 1.39
N PRO A 84 -15.60 7.14 0.18
CA PRO A 84 -15.57 6.12 -0.86
C PRO A 84 -14.14 5.87 -1.36
N SER A 85 -13.93 4.74 -2.04
CA SER A 85 -12.64 4.36 -2.61
C SER A 85 -12.01 5.48 -3.45
N GLY A 86 -10.76 5.83 -3.16
CA GLY A 86 -10.05 6.94 -3.80
C GLY A 86 -10.21 8.29 -3.09
N PHE A 87 -10.94 8.34 -1.98
CA PHE A 87 -11.08 9.51 -1.13
C PHE A 87 -10.67 9.22 0.31
N THR A 88 -10.17 10.24 1.00
CA THR A 88 -9.84 10.21 2.43
C THR A 88 -10.43 11.41 3.14
N ARG A 89 -10.54 11.34 4.46
CA ARG A 89 -11.02 12.46 5.28
C ARG A 89 -10.10 13.66 5.11
N ASN A 90 -10.69 14.82 4.90
CA ASN A 90 -9.98 16.06 4.80
C ASN A 90 -9.32 16.40 6.16
N GLU A 91 -8.07 16.81 6.12
CA GLU A 91 -7.27 17.14 7.32
C GLU A 91 -7.86 18.30 8.12
N THR A 92 -8.42 19.31 7.44
CA THR A 92 -9.01 20.51 8.07
C THR A 92 -10.43 20.29 8.54
N ASN A 93 -11.23 19.55 7.77
CA ASN A 93 -12.61 19.22 8.13
C ASN A 93 -12.87 17.73 7.91
N ARG A 94 -12.74 16.94 8.98
CA ARG A 94 -12.89 15.48 8.95
C ARG A 94 -14.27 14.97 8.53
N MET A 95 -15.26 15.86 8.41
CA MET A 95 -16.59 15.57 7.85
C MET A 95 -16.61 15.58 6.33
N LEU A 96 -15.56 16.03 5.64
CA LEU A 96 -15.50 16.08 4.18
C LEU A 96 -14.47 15.10 3.64
N CYS A 97 -14.70 14.61 2.43
CA CYS A 97 -13.79 13.70 1.72
C CYS A 97 -13.03 14.43 0.61
N ASN A 98 -11.71 14.30 0.60
CA ASN A 98 -10.83 14.79 -0.47
C ASN A 98 -10.31 13.63 -1.31
N ALA A 99 -10.16 13.85 -2.62
CA ALA A 99 -9.56 12.87 -3.52
C ALA A 99 -8.10 12.64 -3.14
N CYS A 100 -7.69 11.38 -3.10
CA CYS A 100 -6.31 10.98 -2.86
C CYS A 100 -5.49 11.14 -4.15
N ASN A 101 -4.23 11.55 -4.01
CA ASN A 101 -3.28 11.54 -5.12
C ASN A 101 -2.69 10.14 -5.29
N GLY A 102 -3.49 9.22 -5.86
CA GLY A 102 -3.16 7.79 -5.94
C GLY A 102 -3.86 6.98 -4.84
N PRO A 103 -3.26 5.86 -4.38
CA PRO A 103 -3.80 5.10 -3.26
C PRO A 103 -3.93 5.98 -2.01
N CYS A 104 -5.06 5.91 -1.32
CA CYS A 104 -5.25 6.65 -0.07
C CYS A 104 -4.36 6.12 1.04
N ASP A 105 -3.98 7.01 1.96
CA ASP A 105 -3.24 6.64 3.17
C ASP A 105 -4.13 5.76 4.07
N LYS A 106 -3.74 4.50 4.22
CA LYS A 106 -4.31 3.52 5.13
C LYS A 106 -3.22 3.17 6.14
N PRO A 107 -3.22 3.83 7.31
CA PRO A 107 -2.26 3.54 8.36
C PRO A 107 -2.55 2.19 9.00
N CYS A 108 -1.50 1.42 9.24
CA CYS A 108 -1.55 0.13 9.89
C CYS A 108 -0.40 0.02 10.90
N THR A 109 -0.67 -0.58 12.06
CA THR A 109 0.39 -0.99 12.97
C THR A 109 0.96 -2.32 12.50
N SER A 110 2.28 -2.42 12.38
CA SER A 110 2.91 -3.68 11.98
C SER A 110 3.42 -4.47 13.20
N PRO A 111 2.99 -5.72 13.39
CA PRO A 111 3.74 -6.66 14.22
C PRO A 111 5.02 -7.09 13.48
N VAL A 112 5.75 -8.04 14.08
CA VAL A 112 6.87 -8.72 13.41
C VAL A 112 6.32 -9.64 12.32
N ILE A 113 6.82 -9.49 11.09
CA ILE A 113 6.45 -10.30 9.93
C ILE A 113 7.42 -11.48 9.83
N ASP A 114 7.02 -12.63 10.38
CA ASP A 114 7.83 -13.85 10.39
C ASP A 114 7.37 -14.91 9.36
N SER A 115 6.25 -14.66 8.69
CA SER A 115 5.57 -15.58 7.78
C SER A 115 4.73 -14.81 6.75
N VAL A 116 4.31 -15.50 5.69
CA VAL A 116 3.39 -14.95 4.68
C VAL A 116 2.01 -14.68 5.30
N ASP A 117 1.55 -15.54 6.19
CA ASP A 117 0.28 -15.36 6.91
C ASP A 117 0.29 -14.11 7.79
N ALA A 118 1.40 -13.84 8.50
CA ALA A 118 1.53 -12.60 9.26
C ALA A 118 1.46 -11.35 8.36
N ALA A 119 2.04 -11.42 7.16
CA ALA A 119 2.00 -10.32 6.19
C ALA A 119 0.59 -10.02 5.67
N GLN A 120 -0.33 -10.99 5.68
CA GLN A 120 -1.72 -10.79 5.22
C GLN A 120 -2.44 -9.67 5.99
N SER A 121 -2.09 -9.45 7.25
CA SER A 121 -2.63 -8.35 8.06
C SER A 121 -2.30 -6.96 7.51
N LEU A 122 -1.25 -6.85 6.68
CA LEU A 122 -0.81 -5.61 6.06
C LEU A 122 -1.46 -5.34 4.69
N LYS A 123 -2.42 -6.17 4.29
CA LYS A 123 -3.12 -5.99 3.01
C LYS A 123 -3.81 -4.62 2.94
N ASP A 124 -3.59 -3.96 1.80
CA ASP A 124 -4.08 -2.62 1.47
C ASP A 124 -3.48 -1.50 2.34
N CYS A 125 -2.52 -1.79 3.22
CA CYS A 125 -1.83 -0.78 4.01
C CYS A 125 -0.86 0.01 3.13
N THR A 126 -0.88 1.33 3.27
CA THR A 126 0.05 2.24 2.57
C THR A 126 1.02 2.93 3.52
N VAL A 127 0.68 3.03 4.81
CA VAL A 127 1.54 3.59 5.85
C VAL A 127 1.68 2.62 7.01
N ILE A 128 2.92 2.35 7.44
CA ILE A 128 3.20 1.64 8.69
C ILE A 128 3.47 2.64 9.80
N GLU A 129 2.60 2.61 10.82
CA GLU A 129 2.77 3.34 12.08
C GLU A 129 3.66 2.51 13.01
N GLY A 130 4.85 3.04 13.34
CA GLY A 130 5.92 2.33 14.03
C GLY A 130 6.90 1.66 13.06
N ASN A 131 7.35 0.48 13.45
CA ASN A 131 8.50 -0.21 12.84
C ASN A 131 8.07 -1.41 12.00
N LEU A 132 8.84 -1.72 10.96
CA LEU A 132 8.65 -2.92 10.14
C LEU A 132 9.80 -3.91 10.39
N ASP A 133 9.55 -5.00 11.11
CA ASP A 133 10.52 -6.09 11.36
C ASP A 133 10.15 -7.35 10.56
N ILE A 134 11.03 -7.78 9.66
CA ILE A 134 10.85 -8.92 8.75
C ILE A 134 11.84 -10.02 9.10
N ASN A 135 11.32 -11.21 9.43
CA ASN A 135 12.10 -12.37 9.90
C ASN A 135 11.59 -13.69 9.29
N ILE A 136 11.58 -13.78 7.95
CA ILE A 136 10.99 -14.89 7.21
C ILE A 136 12.04 -15.95 6.88
N ARG A 137 12.14 -16.96 7.74
CA ARG A 137 13.18 -18.00 7.66
C ARG A 137 12.91 -19.07 6.60
N ARG A 138 11.64 -19.33 6.29
CA ARG A 138 11.20 -20.41 5.39
C ARG A 138 10.10 -19.90 4.46
N GLY A 139 10.01 -20.52 3.30
CA GLY A 139 9.05 -20.16 2.25
C GLY A 139 9.68 -20.32 0.88
N ASN A 140 8.97 -20.93 -0.05
CA ASN A 140 9.40 -21.06 -1.44
C ASN A 140 8.55 -20.12 -2.29
N ASN A 141 9.18 -19.33 -3.15
CA ASN A 141 8.51 -18.42 -4.08
C ASN A 141 7.58 -17.37 -3.44
N ILE A 142 7.84 -16.99 -2.19
CA ILE A 142 6.98 -16.09 -1.40
C ILE A 142 6.95 -14.63 -1.87
N ALA A 143 7.77 -14.26 -2.86
CA ALA A 143 7.92 -12.87 -3.29
C ALA A 143 6.61 -12.29 -3.82
N SER A 144 5.86 -13.04 -4.62
CA SER A 144 4.58 -12.59 -5.18
C SER A 144 3.49 -12.45 -4.12
N GLU A 145 3.44 -13.37 -3.15
CA GLU A 145 2.48 -13.29 -2.05
C GLU A 145 2.80 -12.09 -1.14
N LEU A 146 4.07 -11.91 -0.78
CA LEU A 146 4.49 -10.73 -0.01
C LEU A 146 4.22 -9.43 -0.76
N GLU A 147 4.43 -9.37 -2.08
CA GLU A 147 4.08 -8.20 -2.88
C GLU A 147 2.57 -7.94 -2.87
N SER A 148 1.74 -8.98 -2.88
CA SER A 148 0.28 -8.83 -2.84
C SER A 148 -0.24 -8.22 -1.53
N PHE A 149 0.49 -8.43 -0.42
CA PHE A 149 0.12 -7.89 0.89
C PHE A 149 0.83 -6.58 1.22
N MET A 150 2.12 -6.49 0.93
CA MET A 150 3.00 -5.40 1.37
C MET A 150 3.41 -4.45 0.24
N GLY A 151 3.05 -4.75 -1.01
CA GLY A 151 3.48 -3.99 -2.18
C GLY A 151 2.91 -2.57 -2.26
N LEU A 152 1.82 -2.30 -1.54
CA LEU A 152 1.20 -0.97 -1.45
C LEU A 152 1.82 -0.09 -0.35
N ILE A 153 2.65 -0.63 0.54
CA ILE A 153 3.29 0.13 1.61
C ILE A 153 4.22 1.17 0.98
N GLN A 154 3.91 2.44 1.20
CA GLN A 154 4.67 3.59 0.69
C GLN A 154 5.58 4.21 1.75
N LYS A 155 5.19 4.13 3.01
CA LYS A 155 5.89 4.82 4.11
C LYS A 155 5.96 3.95 5.36
N VAL A 156 7.12 4.00 6.02
CA VAL A 156 7.33 3.48 7.37
C VAL A 156 7.75 4.65 8.26
N THR A 157 7.05 4.86 9.37
CA THR A 157 7.29 6.01 10.26
C THR A 157 8.50 5.81 11.19
N GLY A 158 8.76 4.58 11.63
CA GLY A 158 9.95 4.19 12.39
C GLY A 158 11.08 3.67 11.50
N TYR A 159 11.64 2.51 11.85
CA TYR A 159 12.70 1.83 11.12
C TYR A 159 12.20 0.60 10.33
N VAL A 160 13.03 0.12 9.39
CA VAL A 160 12.86 -1.16 8.70
C VAL A 160 14.00 -2.11 9.08
N LYS A 161 13.66 -3.30 9.58
CA LYS A 161 14.61 -4.33 10.00
C LYS A 161 14.32 -5.63 9.27
N ILE A 162 15.34 -6.23 8.66
CA ILE A 162 15.24 -7.47 7.91
C ILE A 162 16.30 -8.41 8.43
N ARG A 163 15.89 -9.44 9.17
CA ARG A 163 16.82 -10.33 9.89
C ARG A 163 16.50 -11.79 9.67
N HIS A 164 17.51 -12.63 9.47
CA HIS A 164 17.32 -14.08 9.30
C HIS A 164 16.31 -14.46 8.21
N SER A 165 16.08 -13.58 7.23
CA SER A 165 15.07 -13.76 6.20
C SER A 165 15.65 -14.54 5.03
N HIS A 166 15.97 -15.82 5.29
CA HIS A 166 16.66 -16.68 4.32
C HIS A 166 15.80 -17.02 3.10
N ALA A 167 14.48 -16.86 3.16
CA ALA A 167 13.61 -17.07 2.01
C ALA A 167 13.66 -15.92 0.97
N LEU A 168 14.21 -14.76 1.35
CA LEU A 168 14.21 -13.57 0.51
C LEU A 168 15.46 -13.50 -0.38
N GLY A 169 15.24 -13.43 -1.70
CA GLY A 169 16.28 -13.12 -2.69
C GLY A 169 16.38 -11.62 -3.00
N SER A 170 15.31 -10.87 -2.78
CA SER A 170 15.17 -9.44 -3.11
C SER A 170 14.20 -8.75 -2.15
N LEU A 171 14.26 -7.42 -2.02
CA LEU A 171 13.28 -6.59 -1.30
C LEU A 171 12.24 -5.94 -2.23
N SER A 172 12.26 -6.30 -3.52
CA SER A 172 11.36 -5.74 -4.55
C SER A 172 9.87 -5.90 -4.25
N PHE A 173 9.47 -6.82 -3.36
CA PHE A 173 8.08 -6.97 -2.91
C PHE A 173 7.58 -5.73 -2.14
N LEU A 174 8.47 -4.95 -1.53
CA LEU A 174 8.18 -3.61 -1.00
C LEU A 174 8.21 -2.59 -2.15
N LYS A 175 7.36 -2.82 -3.15
CA LYS A 175 7.42 -2.15 -4.45
C LYS A 175 7.18 -0.65 -4.37
N SER A 176 6.22 -0.25 -3.54
CA SER A 176 5.80 1.15 -3.41
C SER A 176 6.52 1.89 -2.29
N LEU A 177 7.40 1.24 -1.52
CA LEU A 177 8.06 1.88 -0.39
C LEU A 177 8.96 3.00 -0.91
N ARG A 178 8.72 4.23 -0.45
CA ARG A 178 9.46 5.44 -0.85
C ARG A 178 10.03 6.21 0.33
N TYR A 179 9.49 6.02 1.53
CA TYR A 179 9.87 6.79 2.70
C TYR A 179 10.07 5.91 3.93
N ILE A 180 11.22 6.09 4.60
CA ILE A 180 11.47 5.61 5.96
C ILE A 180 11.81 6.84 6.79
N ASN A 181 10.93 7.22 7.71
CA ASN A 181 11.09 8.50 8.42
C ASN A 181 12.18 8.43 9.50
N GLY A 182 12.34 7.29 10.19
CA GLY A 182 13.30 7.16 11.28
C GLY A 182 12.93 7.95 12.54
N GLN A 183 11.63 7.98 12.89
CA GLN A 183 11.17 8.53 14.18
C GLN A 183 11.66 7.67 15.35
N GLU A 184 11.66 6.36 15.15
CA GLU A 184 12.34 5.37 16.00
C GLU A 184 13.49 4.76 15.21
N LEU A 185 14.60 4.48 15.91
CA LEU A 185 15.82 3.92 15.34
C LEU A 185 16.29 2.70 16.13
N ILE A 186 16.83 1.71 15.44
CA ILE A 186 17.47 0.55 16.06
C ILE A 186 18.72 1.02 16.78
N ASP A 187 18.83 0.72 18.08
CA ASP A 187 19.90 1.16 18.96
C ASP A 187 20.14 2.68 18.91
N ASN A 188 19.08 3.46 18.66
CA ASN A 188 19.13 4.91 18.45
C ASN A 188 20.01 5.38 17.28
N MET A 189 20.35 4.49 16.33
CA MET A 189 21.27 4.79 15.24
C MET A 189 20.74 4.45 13.85
N TYR A 190 20.08 3.30 13.68
CA TYR A 190 19.80 2.76 12.35
C TYR A 190 18.32 2.82 11.99
N ALA A 191 18.02 3.38 10.82
CA ALA A 191 16.68 3.44 10.24
C ALA A 191 16.40 2.26 9.31
N PHE A 192 17.46 1.67 8.77
CA PHE A 192 17.38 0.48 7.95
C PHE A 192 18.47 -0.51 8.35
N SER A 193 18.07 -1.76 8.58
CA SER A 193 19.01 -2.83 8.95
C SER A 193 18.69 -4.12 8.19
N ALA A 194 19.68 -4.70 7.51
CA ALA A 194 19.62 -6.05 6.96
C ALA A 194 20.71 -6.94 7.55
N ILE A 195 20.32 -7.95 8.32
CA ILE A 195 21.27 -8.81 9.06
C ILE A 195 20.99 -10.30 8.80
N ASN A 196 22.04 -11.06 8.46
CA ASN A 196 21.96 -12.53 8.37
C ASN A 196 20.93 -13.02 7.33
N ASN A 197 20.88 -12.41 6.15
CA ASN A 197 20.00 -12.83 5.07
C ASN A 197 20.78 -13.64 4.03
N GLN A 198 20.80 -14.96 4.21
CA GLN A 198 21.67 -15.90 3.49
C GLN A 198 21.47 -15.95 1.97
N HIS A 199 20.27 -15.61 1.48
CA HIS A 199 19.95 -15.66 0.04
C HIS A 199 19.68 -14.31 -0.59
N LEU A 200 19.70 -13.22 0.19
CA LEU A 200 19.45 -11.87 -0.28
C LEU A 200 20.55 -11.46 -1.26
N GLN A 201 20.17 -11.19 -2.50
CA GLN A 201 21.08 -10.84 -3.60
C GLN A 201 20.91 -9.39 -4.04
N HIS A 202 19.67 -8.90 -4.00
CA HIS A 202 19.31 -7.57 -4.45
C HIS A 202 18.46 -6.85 -3.40
N LEU A 203 18.44 -5.52 -3.42
CA LEU A 203 17.53 -4.72 -2.60
C LEU A 203 16.32 -4.34 -3.45
N TRP A 204 16.50 -3.35 -4.33
CA TRP A 204 15.52 -2.94 -5.34
C TRP A 204 16.23 -2.69 -6.67
N ASP A 205 15.48 -2.64 -7.77
CA ASP A 205 16.01 -2.07 -9.02
C ASP A 205 16.07 -0.53 -8.88
N TRP A 206 17.24 -0.02 -8.55
CA TRP A 206 17.51 1.41 -8.34
C TRP A 206 17.35 2.28 -9.59
N ASN A 207 17.14 1.70 -10.77
CA ASN A 207 16.77 2.46 -11.97
C ASN A 207 15.28 2.83 -11.98
N GLN A 208 14.45 2.06 -11.28
CA GLN A 208 12.99 2.21 -11.23
C GLN A 208 12.50 2.58 -9.83
N HIS A 209 13.36 2.44 -8.82
CA HIS A 209 13.05 2.63 -7.42
C HIS A 209 13.82 3.81 -6.84
N ASN A 210 13.13 4.59 -6.02
CA ASN A 210 13.68 5.65 -5.19
C ASN A 210 13.23 5.42 -3.75
N LEU A 211 14.09 5.77 -2.79
CA LEU A 211 13.81 5.64 -1.38
C LEU A 211 14.42 6.83 -0.69
N THR A 212 13.72 7.46 0.25
CA THR A 212 14.24 8.55 1.08
C THR A 212 14.23 8.09 2.52
N ILE A 213 15.36 8.25 3.22
CA ILE A 213 15.47 7.96 4.65
C ILE A 213 15.66 9.28 5.38
N GLY A 214 14.68 9.66 6.21
CA GLY A 214 14.61 10.98 6.84
C GLY A 214 15.63 11.18 7.96
N ASN A 215 15.86 10.15 8.77
CA ASN A 215 16.80 10.15 9.88
C ASN A 215 17.39 8.75 10.07
N GLY A 216 18.60 8.67 10.62
CA GLY A 216 19.30 7.41 10.94
C GLY A 216 20.23 6.90 9.82
N ARG A 217 20.94 5.80 10.12
CA ARG A 217 21.95 5.18 9.28
C ARG A 217 21.50 3.84 8.69
N LEU A 218 22.29 3.31 7.78
CA LEU A 218 22.15 1.96 7.22
C LEU A 218 23.02 0.98 7.99
N PHE A 219 22.52 -0.24 8.18
CA PHE A 219 23.28 -1.33 8.79
C PHE A 219 23.16 -2.62 7.98
N PHE A 220 24.27 -3.17 7.52
CA PHE A 220 24.30 -4.38 6.71
C PHE A 220 25.35 -5.36 7.22
N ARG A 221 24.91 -6.49 7.77
CA ARG A 221 25.86 -7.53 8.20
C ARG A 221 25.43 -8.93 7.82
N LEU A 222 26.39 -9.79 7.51
CA LEU A 222 26.15 -11.22 7.27
C LEU A 222 25.14 -11.45 6.12
N ASN A 223 25.23 -10.67 5.04
CA ASN A 223 24.44 -10.87 3.83
C ASN A 223 25.37 -11.39 2.71
N PRO A 224 25.69 -12.70 2.71
CA PRO A 224 26.80 -13.24 1.95
C PRO A 224 26.59 -13.19 0.43
N LYS A 225 25.34 -13.14 -0.04
CA LYS A 225 25.01 -13.01 -1.47
C LYS A 225 24.69 -11.57 -1.91
N LEU A 226 24.69 -10.61 -0.98
CA LEU A 226 24.39 -9.21 -1.28
C LEU A 226 25.69 -8.46 -1.56
N CYS A 227 25.84 -7.95 -2.78
CA CYS A 227 27.02 -7.20 -3.19
C CYS A 227 27.17 -5.87 -2.45
N MET A 228 28.41 -5.52 -2.09
CA MET A 228 28.73 -4.20 -1.50
C MET A 228 28.32 -3.04 -2.42
N SER A 229 28.40 -3.22 -3.74
CA SER A 229 27.94 -2.22 -4.71
C SER A 229 26.43 -1.92 -4.60
N GLU A 230 25.59 -2.91 -4.26
CA GLU A 230 24.16 -2.69 -4.03
C GLU A 230 23.90 -1.88 -2.75
N ILE A 231 24.69 -2.10 -1.70
CA ILE A 231 24.61 -1.34 -0.45
C ILE A 231 25.06 0.11 -0.67
N HIS A 232 26.16 0.33 -1.40
CA HIS A 232 26.63 1.68 -1.73
C HIS A 232 25.63 2.43 -2.62
N LYS A 233 25.04 1.77 -3.63
CA LYS A 233 23.97 2.36 -4.43
C LYS A 233 22.78 2.79 -3.57
N MET A 234 22.36 1.97 -2.60
CA MET A 234 21.31 2.36 -1.67
C MET A 234 21.70 3.62 -0.89
N TRP A 235 22.90 3.67 -0.33
CA TRP A 235 23.39 4.83 0.42
C TRP A 235 23.36 6.11 -0.42
N GLU A 236 23.85 6.05 -1.66
CA GLU A 236 23.81 7.18 -2.60
C GLU A 236 22.38 7.60 -2.95
N LYS A 237 21.50 6.64 -3.26
CA LYS A 237 20.11 6.90 -3.69
C LYS A 237 19.20 7.38 -2.57
N THR A 238 19.51 7.03 -1.32
CA THR A 238 18.70 7.40 -0.15
C THR A 238 18.98 8.79 0.38
N GLY A 239 20.05 9.44 -0.07
CA GLY A 239 20.40 10.80 0.35
C GLY A 239 20.89 10.91 1.78
N ILE A 240 21.27 9.80 2.42
CA ILE A 240 21.80 9.79 3.78
C ILE A 240 23.17 10.47 3.78
N THR A 241 23.27 11.63 4.43
CA THR A 241 24.51 12.42 4.49
C THR A 241 25.53 11.85 5.45
N VAL A 242 25.07 11.08 6.45
CA VAL A 242 25.93 10.45 7.44
C VAL A 242 26.69 9.30 6.80
N ARG A 243 28.02 9.32 6.94
CA ARG A 243 28.88 8.25 6.40
C ARG A 243 28.72 6.98 7.24
N PRO A 244 28.67 5.80 6.59
CA PRO A 244 28.73 4.52 7.28
C PRO A 244 30.05 4.37 8.04
N GLU A 245 30.00 3.77 9.22
CA GLU A 245 31.20 3.36 9.96
C GLU A 245 31.74 2.03 9.43
N GLU A 246 33.01 1.74 9.69
CA GLU A 246 33.66 0.48 9.24
C GLU A 246 32.95 -0.77 9.80
N GLY A 247 32.24 -0.62 10.91
CA GLY A 247 31.41 -1.67 11.50
C GLY A 247 30.08 -1.88 10.78
N ASP A 248 29.54 -0.88 10.07
CA ASP A 248 28.15 -0.91 9.60
C ASP A 248 27.96 -1.93 8.47
N PHE A 249 28.97 -2.09 7.61
CA PHE A 249 28.92 -2.93 6.41
C PHE A 249 29.97 -4.05 6.46
N ARG A 250 29.76 -5.06 7.31
CA ARG A 250 30.70 -6.19 7.46
C ARG A 250 30.12 -7.51 6.98
N ASN A 251 30.97 -8.35 6.38
CA ASN A 251 30.62 -9.72 5.94
C ASN A 251 29.44 -9.74 4.94
N ASN A 252 29.48 -8.87 3.93
CA ASN A 252 28.52 -8.85 2.84
C ASN A 252 29.23 -9.25 1.53
N GLY A 253 28.54 -10.00 0.67
CA GLY A 253 29.03 -10.32 -0.67
C GLY A 253 30.09 -11.41 -0.77
N GLU A 254 30.47 -12.07 0.33
CA GLU A 254 31.50 -13.15 0.35
C GLU A 254 31.21 -14.33 -0.60
N ARG A 255 29.94 -14.55 -0.94
CA ARG A 255 29.46 -15.62 -1.82
C ARG A 255 28.66 -15.05 -3.00
N ALA A 256 28.85 -13.76 -3.30
CA ALA A 256 28.17 -13.07 -4.39
C ALA A 256 29.08 -12.94 -5.61
N SER A 257 28.53 -13.18 -6.80
CA SER A 257 29.19 -12.86 -8.06
C SER A 257 28.82 -11.44 -8.47
N CYS A 258 29.49 -10.44 -7.88
CA CYS A 258 29.16 -9.02 -8.07
C CYS A 258 29.60 -8.45 -9.40
N GLU A 259 30.62 -9.05 -10.01
CA GLU A 259 31.07 -8.74 -11.34
C GLU A 259 30.45 -9.75 -12.31
N SER A 260 29.73 -9.25 -13.30
CA SER A 260 29.11 -10.05 -14.34
C SER A 260 29.67 -9.68 -15.71
N HIS A 261 30.02 -10.67 -16.51
CA HIS A 261 30.39 -10.47 -17.91
C HIS A 261 29.22 -10.87 -18.81
N ILE A 262 28.82 -9.98 -19.72
CA ILE A 262 27.76 -10.27 -20.70
C ILE A 262 28.36 -11.10 -21.84
N LEU A 263 27.92 -12.36 -21.97
CA LEU A 263 28.32 -13.22 -23.08
C LEU A 263 27.52 -12.88 -24.35
N LYS A 264 28.23 -12.68 -25.46
CA LYS A 264 27.61 -12.45 -26.76
C LYS A 264 27.33 -13.75 -27.50
N PHE A 265 26.08 -13.94 -27.93
CA PHE A 265 25.72 -15.04 -28.82
C PHE A 265 26.39 -14.88 -30.18
N LYS A 266 26.92 -16.00 -30.69
CA LYS A 266 27.57 -16.10 -32.01
C LYS A 266 26.63 -16.69 -33.06
N SER A 267 25.80 -17.65 -32.68
CA SER A 267 24.82 -18.24 -33.60
C SER A 267 23.61 -18.81 -32.88
N ASN A 268 22.48 -18.77 -33.58
CA ASN A 268 21.19 -19.31 -33.19
C ASN A 268 20.61 -20.11 -34.36
N ILE A 269 20.61 -21.43 -34.26
CA ILE A 269 20.03 -22.32 -35.28
C ILE A 269 18.80 -22.97 -34.68
N THR A 270 17.64 -22.75 -35.31
CA THR A 270 16.35 -23.30 -34.88
C THR A 270 15.84 -24.31 -35.91
N THR A 271 15.32 -25.43 -35.44
CA THR A 271 14.55 -26.41 -36.23
C THR A 271 13.16 -26.58 -35.63
N SER A 272 12.35 -27.47 -36.18
CA SER A 272 11.01 -27.78 -35.65
C SER A 272 11.03 -28.33 -34.21
N HIS A 273 12.14 -28.93 -33.76
CA HIS A 273 12.22 -29.58 -32.45
C HIS A 273 13.48 -29.22 -31.64
N THR A 274 14.43 -28.46 -32.21
CA THR A 274 15.70 -28.15 -31.54
C THR A 274 16.11 -26.70 -31.71
N ILE A 275 16.76 -26.18 -30.68
CA ILE A 275 17.42 -24.87 -30.68
C ILE A 275 18.88 -25.11 -30.33
N LYS A 276 19.79 -24.71 -31.22
CA LYS A 276 21.22 -24.73 -30.99
C LYS A 276 21.71 -23.29 -30.85
N LEU A 277 22.21 -22.96 -29.67
CA LEU A 277 22.83 -21.67 -29.37
C LEU A 277 24.34 -21.86 -29.24
N SER A 278 25.11 -20.91 -29.73
CA SER A 278 26.54 -20.79 -29.41
C SER A 278 26.86 -19.36 -29.02
N TRP A 279 27.77 -19.18 -28.08
CA TRP A 279 28.23 -17.88 -27.59
C TRP A 279 29.76 -17.79 -27.59
N GLU A 280 30.28 -16.61 -27.32
CA GLU A 280 31.71 -16.40 -27.20
C GLU A 280 32.33 -17.20 -26.06
N ARG A 281 33.63 -17.51 -26.21
CA ARG A 281 34.39 -18.14 -25.12
C ARG A 281 34.69 -17.07 -24.10
N TYR A 282 34.27 -17.28 -22.86
CA TYR A 282 34.70 -16.48 -21.72
C TYR A 282 36.05 -16.99 -21.21
N ARG A 283 36.93 -16.06 -20.81
CA ARG A 283 38.12 -16.38 -20.02
C ARG A 283 37.99 -15.69 -18.67
N PRO A 284 38.20 -16.41 -17.57
CA PRO A 284 38.07 -15.82 -16.25
C PRO A 284 39.27 -14.90 -16.01
N PRO A 285 39.16 -13.91 -15.11
CA PRO A 285 40.26 -13.02 -14.79
C PRO A 285 41.47 -13.78 -14.22
N ASN A 286 41.23 -14.85 -13.46
CA ASN A 286 42.27 -15.68 -12.87
C ASN A 286 42.33 -17.05 -13.55
N TYR A 287 43.53 -17.46 -13.97
CA TYR A 287 43.76 -18.69 -14.73
C TYR A 287 43.43 -19.98 -13.97
N SER A 288 43.36 -19.93 -12.64
CA SER A 288 43.01 -21.07 -11.78
C SER A 288 41.50 -21.27 -11.62
N ASP A 289 40.67 -20.35 -12.09
CA ASP A 289 39.23 -20.42 -11.89
C ASP A 289 38.59 -21.45 -12.83
N LEU A 290 37.84 -22.39 -12.25
CA LEU A 290 37.04 -23.35 -12.99
C LEU A 290 35.81 -22.64 -13.58
N ILE A 291 35.69 -22.62 -14.91
CA ILE A 291 34.50 -22.13 -15.61
C ILE A 291 33.61 -23.31 -15.98
N SER A 292 32.32 -23.15 -15.72
CA SER A 292 31.24 -23.98 -16.24
C SER A 292 30.08 -23.09 -16.69
N PHE A 293 29.30 -23.54 -17.67
CA PHE A 293 28.14 -22.85 -18.26
C PHE A 293 26.92 -23.76 -18.25
#